data_AF-A0A7S0XIQ3-F1
#
_entry.id   AF-A0A7S0XIQ3-F1
#
_cell.length_a   1.000
_cell.length_b   1.000
_cell.length_c   1.000
_cell.angle_alpha   90.00
_cell.angle_beta   90.00
_cell.angle_gamma   90.00
#
_symmetry.space_group_name_H-M   'P 1'
#
loop_
_entity.id
_entity.type
_entity.pdbx_description
1 polymer ?
#
loop_
_entity_poly.entity_id
_entity_poly.type
_entity_poly.pdbx_seq_one_letter_code
_entity_poly.pdbx_strand_id
1 'polypeptide(L)'
;SVVAAFQWATKEGVVCDENMRGIGFYIVDCVLHTDAIHRGGGQIIPTARRSLFGAQIKADPKLLEPVFLVEIQCPEHAVGSIYGVMNRKRGHVFEELQRPGTPMFNVKAYLPVAESFGFTADLRSATSGQAFPQCVFDHWQVLQGNPYDPTDKILEIVRAIRTRKGLKVDPPSLDNFYDKL
;
A
#
# COMPACT_ATOMS: atom_id res chain seq x y z
N SER A 1 16.30 5.41 -23.27
CA SER A 1 16.70 4.28 -22.41
C SER A 1 16.36 4.48 -20.95
N VAL A 2 16.91 5.48 -20.25
CA VAL A 2 16.66 5.69 -18.80
C VAL A 2 15.16 5.89 -18.48
N VAL A 3 14.44 6.67 -19.28
CA VAL A 3 12.97 6.82 -19.12
C VAL A 3 12.25 5.48 -19.20
N ALA A 4 12.61 4.60 -20.14
CA ALA A 4 12.01 3.27 -20.25
C ALA A 4 12.31 2.39 -19.04
N ALA A 5 13.55 2.44 -18.52
CA ALA A 5 13.93 1.76 -17.29
C ALA A 5 13.13 2.27 -16.09
N PHE A 6 12.91 3.59 -16.00
CA PHE A 6 12.10 4.21 -14.95
C PHE A 6 10.64 3.79 -15.01
N GLN A 7 10.02 3.82 -16.20
CA GLN A 7 8.64 3.36 -16.39
C GLN A 7 8.49 1.89 -15.99
N TRP A 8 9.46 1.04 -16.35
CA TRP A 8 9.45 -0.36 -15.95
C TRP A 8 9.63 -0.52 -14.43
N ALA A 9 10.64 0.10 -13.85
CA ALA A 9 10.92 0.01 -12.41
C ALA A 9 9.71 0.49 -11.58
N THR A 10 9.10 1.62 -11.96
CA THR A 10 7.95 2.17 -11.23
C THR A 10 6.68 1.36 -11.39
N LYS A 11 6.56 0.56 -12.46
CA LYS A 11 5.46 -0.39 -12.64
C LYS A 11 5.63 -1.64 -11.78
N GLU A 12 6.87 -2.11 -11.63
CA GLU A 12 7.23 -3.35 -10.92
C GLU A 12 8.30 -3.05 -9.87
N GLY A 13 7.88 -2.61 -8.68
CA GLY A 13 8.81 -2.26 -7.62
C GLY A 13 9.53 -3.46 -6.99
N VAL A 14 10.76 -3.24 -6.52
CA VAL A 14 11.71 -4.32 -6.13
C VAL A 14 11.20 -5.26 -5.03
N VAL A 15 10.33 -4.77 -4.14
CA VAL A 15 9.86 -5.52 -2.97
C VAL A 15 8.96 -6.69 -3.37
N CYS A 16 7.97 -6.46 -4.24
CA CYS A 16 6.97 -7.48 -4.60
C CYS A 16 6.25 -7.22 -5.93
N ASP A 17 6.88 -6.51 -6.87
CA ASP A 17 6.32 -6.12 -8.18
C ASP A 17 4.97 -5.40 -8.09
N GLU A 18 4.81 -4.55 -7.08
CA GLU A 18 3.70 -3.60 -7.00
C GLU A 18 4.12 -2.25 -7.58
N ASN A 19 3.14 -1.48 -8.07
CA ASN A 19 3.43 -0.15 -8.61
C ASN A 19 4.01 0.75 -7.50
N MET A 20 5.08 1.48 -7.81
CA MET A 20 5.66 2.47 -6.91
C MET A 20 4.73 3.70 -6.78
N ARG A 21 4.72 4.33 -5.61
CA ARG A 21 3.96 5.56 -5.36
C ARG A 21 4.72 6.47 -4.41
N GLY A 22 4.82 7.76 -4.76
CA GLY A 22 5.45 8.76 -3.90
C GLY A 22 6.97 8.63 -3.79
N ILE A 23 7.64 8.01 -4.77
CA ILE A 23 9.10 7.83 -4.79
C ILE A 23 9.73 8.79 -5.80
N GLY A 24 10.75 9.54 -5.38
CA GLY A 24 11.59 10.35 -6.24
C GLY A 24 12.97 9.71 -6.41
N PHE A 25 13.49 9.72 -7.64
CA PHE A 25 14.83 9.23 -7.95
C PHE A 25 15.70 10.36 -8.51
N TYR A 26 16.93 10.45 -8.01
CA TYR A 26 17.91 11.44 -8.44
C TYR A 26 19.11 10.71 -9.03
N ILE A 27 19.45 11.01 -10.29
CA ILE A 27 20.67 10.52 -10.93
C ILE A 27 21.78 11.50 -10.58
N VAL A 28 22.71 11.07 -9.74
CA VAL A 28 23.81 11.91 -9.25
C VAL A 28 24.94 11.99 -10.28
N ASP A 29 25.31 10.86 -10.86
CA ASP A 29 26.38 10.74 -11.84
C ASP A 29 26.09 9.58 -12.82
N CYS A 30 26.75 9.61 -13.98
CA CYS A 30 26.65 8.57 -14.99
C CYS A 30 27.95 8.48 -15.81
N VAL A 31 28.67 7.37 -15.65
CA VAL A 31 29.84 7.06 -16.46
C VAL A 31 29.45 6.15 -17.61
N LEU A 32 29.80 6.57 -18.82
CA LEU A 32 29.42 5.93 -20.06
C LEU A 32 30.67 5.59 -20.86
N HIS A 33 30.65 4.45 -21.56
CA HIS A 33 31.66 4.11 -22.57
C HIS A 33 31.83 5.26 -23.59
N THR A 34 32.94 5.35 -24.32
CA THR A 34 33.16 6.41 -25.33
C THR A 34 32.34 6.17 -26.60
N ASP A 35 32.28 4.94 -27.08
CA ASP A 35 31.62 4.58 -28.35
C ASP A 35 30.13 4.24 -28.21
N ALA A 36 29.29 4.85 -29.04
CA ALA A 36 27.83 4.76 -28.92
C ALA A 36 27.28 3.34 -29.13
N ILE A 37 27.98 2.52 -29.91
CA ILE A 37 27.63 1.11 -30.16
C ILE A 37 27.63 0.28 -28.87
N HIS A 38 28.43 0.67 -27.87
CA HIS A 38 28.52 0.01 -26.56
C HIS A 38 27.55 0.59 -25.52
N ARG A 39 26.66 1.52 -25.92
CA ARG A 39 25.71 2.21 -25.02
C ARG A 39 24.26 2.15 -25.51
N GLY A 40 23.93 1.11 -26.28
CA GLY A 40 22.57 0.88 -26.73
C GLY A 40 21.58 0.66 -25.59
N GLY A 41 20.28 0.62 -25.92
CA GLY A 41 19.21 0.41 -24.94
C GLY A 41 19.36 -0.86 -24.10
N GLY A 42 19.87 -1.94 -24.69
CA GLY A 42 20.13 -3.20 -23.98
C GLY A 42 21.22 -3.11 -22.90
N GLN A 43 22.09 -2.10 -22.95
CA GLN A 43 23.09 -1.84 -21.91
C GLN A 43 22.55 -0.86 -20.86
N ILE A 44 21.93 0.24 -21.30
CA ILE A 44 21.50 1.30 -20.37
C ILE A 44 20.24 0.91 -19.58
N ILE A 45 19.26 0.23 -20.19
CA ILE A 45 17.98 -0.06 -19.53
C ILE A 45 18.16 -0.98 -18.31
N PRO A 46 18.86 -2.13 -18.41
CA PRO A 46 19.07 -3.00 -17.25
C PRO A 46 19.90 -2.33 -16.17
N THR A 47 20.96 -1.60 -16.54
CA THR A 47 21.82 -0.87 -15.59
C THR A 47 21.01 0.17 -14.82
N ALA A 48 20.27 1.03 -15.52
CA ALA A 48 19.42 2.02 -14.87
C ALA A 48 18.36 1.37 -13.95
N ARG A 49 17.69 0.29 -14.41
CA ARG A 49 16.69 -0.41 -13.59
C ARG A 49 17.31 -1.01 -12.32
N ARG A 50 18.49 -1.65 -12.43
CA ARG A 50 19.22 -2.19 -11.28
C ARG A 50 19.59 -1.09 -10.29
N SER A 51 20.11 0.05 -10.76
CA SER A 51 20.44 1.19 -9.91
C SER A 51 19.19 1.76 -9.19
N LEU A 52 18.05 1.87 -9.88
CA LEU A 52 16.79 2.30 -9.27
C LEU A 52 16.32 1.33 -8.18
N PHE A 53 16.43 0.03 -8.40
CA PHE A 53 16.09 -0.98 -7.38
C PHE A 53 17.03 -0.93 -6.18
N GLY A 54 18.34 -0.80 -6.40
CA GLY A 54 19.30 -0.60 -5.31
C GLY A 54 18.98 0.64 -4.47
N ALA A 55 18.66 1.76 -5.13
CA ALA A 55 18.26 3.00 -4.46
C ALA A 55 16.94 2.84 -3.69
N GLN A 56 15.95 2.13 -4.25
CA GLN A 56 14.69 1.85 -3.57
C GLN A 56 14.89 1.07 -2.27
N ILE A 57 15.74 0.02 -2.28
CA ILE A 57 16.03 -0.78 -1.08
C ILE A 57 16.74 0.08 -0.02
N LYS A 58 17.70 0.91 -0.43
CA LYS A 58 18.42 1.81 0.47
C LYS A 58 17.55 2.90 1.10
N ALA A 59 16.40 3.20 0.51
CA ALA A 59 15.46 4.21 0.99
C ALA A 59 14.39 3.64 1.94
N ASP A 60 14.61 2.46 2.53
CA ASP A 60 13.72 1.80 3.49
C ASP A 60 12.26 1.70 3.00
N PRO A 61 12.01 0.96 1.90
CA PRO A 61 10.73 1.00 1.20
C PRO A 61 9.59 0.51 2.10
N LYS A 62 8.41 1.12 1.94
CA LYS A 62 7.19 0.77 2.67
C LYS A 62 6.09 0.30 1.72
N LEU A 63 5.16 -0.50 2.24
CA LEU A 63 3.92 -0.82 1.54
C LEU A 63 2.85 0.22 1.85
N LEU A 64 1.93 0.41 0.92
CA LEU A 64 0.74 1.23 1.11
C LEU A 64 -0.50 0.33 1.11
N GLU A 65 -1.38 0.49 2.09
CA GLU A 65 -2.72 -0.09 2.06
C GLU A 65 -3.75 0.95 1.58
N PRO A 66 -4.74 0.56 0.76
CA PRO A 66 -5.84 1.44 0.42
C PRO A 66 -6.82 1.51 1.59
N VAL A 67 -7.40 2.70 1.80
CA VAL A 67 -8.33 2.99 2.90
C VAL A 67 -9.63 3.54 2.32
N PHE A 68 -10.75 3.04 2.84
CA PHE A 68 -12.07 3.58 2.57
C PHE A 68 -12.43 4.70 3.55
N LEU A 69 -13.09 5.73 3.04
CA LEU A 69 -13.99 6.57 3.82
C LEU A 69 -15.33 5.85 3.88
N VAL A 70 -15.76 5.53 5.10
CA VAL A 70 -17.02 4.87 5.38
C VAL A 70 -17.95 5.89 6.01
N GLU A 71 -19.12 6.08 5.42
CA GLU A 71 -20.22 6.83 6.00
C GLU A 71 -21.32 5.86 6.42
N ILE A 72 -21.75 5.91 7.68
CA ILE A 72 -22.72 4.99 8.25
C ILE A 72 -23.89 5.78 8.81
N GLN A 73 -25.08 5.48 8.33
CA GLN A 73 -26.33 6.02 8.88
C GLN A 73 -26.94 5.03 9.84
N CYS A 74 -27.25 5.45 11.05
CA CYS A 74 -27.87 4.60 12.07
C CYS A 74 -28.70 5.39 13.08
N PRO A 75 -29.62 4.76 13.83
CA PRO A 75 -30.23 5.38 15.01
C PRO A 75 -29.24 5.54 16.17
N GLU A 76 -29.49 6.50 17.06
CA GLU A 76 -28.64 6.82 18.23
C GLU A 76 -28.21 5.59 19.06
N HIS A 77 -29.14 4.68 19.37
CA HIS A 77 -28.85 3.50 20.19
C HIS A 77 -27.90 2.50 19.53
N ALA A 78 -27.73 2.56 18.21
CA ALA A 78 -26.85 1.67 17.45
C ALA A 78 -25.43 2.21 17.28
N VAL A 79 -25.19 3.49 17.59
CA VAL A 79 -23.88 4.15 17.41
C VAL A 79 -22.79 3.42 18.18
N GLY A 80 -23.04 3.03 19.44
CA GLY A 80 -22.06 2.29 20.24
C GLY A 80 -21.60 0.98 19.61
N SER A 81 -22.51 0.24 18.96
CA SER A 81 -22.18 -0.98 18.22
C SER A 81 -21.26 -0.73 17.02
N ILE A 82 -21.38 0.43 16.36
CA ILE A 82 -20.51 0.82 15.25
C ILE A 82 -19.06 0.95 15.72
N TYR A 83 -18.82 1.64 16.83
CA TYR A 83 -17.47 1.75 17.41
C TYR A 83 -16.86 0.37 17.70
N GLY A 84 -17.67 -0.56 18.23
CA GLY A 84 -17.23 -1.94 18.48
C GLY A 84 -16.82 -2.70 17.21
N VAL A 85 -17.56 -2.54 16.11
CA VAL A 85 -17.23 -3.16 14.81
C VAL A 85 -15.99 -2.49 14.21
N MET A 86 -15.92 -1.16 14.21
CA MET A 86 -14.78 -0.41 13.66
C MET A 86 -13.47 -0.76 14.39
N ASN A 87 -13.47 -0.79 15.72
CA ASN A 87 -12.28 -1.11 16.51
C ASN A 87 -11.73 -2.52 16.19
N ARG A 88 -12.59 -3.53 16.01
CA ARG A 88 -12.17 -4.88 15.62
C ARG A 88 -11.55 -4.94 14.22
N LYS A 89 -11.90 -4.01 13.34
CA LYS A 89 -11.49 -3.94 11.93
C LYS A 89 -10.40 -2.89 11.67
N ARG A 90 -9.66 -2.47 12.71
CA ARG A 90 -8.66 -1.37 12.65
C ARG A 90 -9.22 -0.06 12.09
N GLY A 91 -10.53 0.14 12.19
CA GLY A 91 -11.22 1.33 11.74
C GLY A 91 -11.07 2.48 12.73
N HIS A 92 -11.11 3.71 12.22
CA HIS A 92 -11.02 4.92 13.03
C HIS A 92 -12.20 5.85 12.75
N VAL A 93 -13.10 5.98 13.71
CA VAL A 93 -14.21 6.95 13.67
C VAL A 93 -13.67 8.33 14.04
N PHE A 94 -13.93 9.33 13.21
CA PHE A 94 -13.43 10.70 13.41
C PHE A 94 -14.52 11.76 13.38
N GLU A 95 -15.72 11.44 12.90
CA GLU A 95 -16.85 12.37 12.86
C GLU A 95 -18.14 11.62 13.19
N GLU A 96 -18.95 12.25 14.04
CA GLU A 96 -20.27 11.79 14.42
C GLU A 96 -21.21 13.00 14.44
N LEU A 97 -22.24 12.97 13.59
CA LEU A 97 -23.19 14.07 13.43
C LEU A 97 -24.62 13.56 13.54
N GLN A 98 -25.38 14.11 14.48
CA GLN A 98 -26.82 13.88 14.55
C GLN A 98 -27.53 14.66 13.45
N ARG A 99 -28.46 14.02 12.74
CA ARG A 99 -29.34 14.67 11.76
C ARG A 99 -30.42 15.47 12.48
N PRO A 100 -30.44 16.81 12.37
CA PRO A 100 -31.42 17.63 13.06
C PRO A 100 -32.86 17.22 12.73
N GLY A 101 -33.69 17.07 13.77
CA GLY A 101 -35.09 16.68 13.61
C GLY A 101 -35.35 15.18 13.44
N THR A 102 -34.32 14.33 13.53
CA THR A 102 -34.47 12.85 13.47
C THR A 102 -33.59 12.15 14.51
N PRO A 103 -33.91 10.92 14.94
CA PRO A 103 -33.04 10.13 15.82
C PRO A 103 -31.84 9.49 15.10
N MET A 104 -31.52 9.95 13.88
CA MET A 104 -30.47 9.38 13.04
C MET A 104 -29.13 10.09 13.23
N PHE A 105 -28.06 9.31 13.17
CA PHE A 105 -26.67 9.74 13.20
C PHE A 105 -25.98 9.35 11.90
N ASN A 106 -25.10 10.23 11.41
CA ASN A 106 -24.10 9.92 10.40
C ASN A 106 -22.74 9.81 11.09
N VAL A 107 -22.12 8.64 10.96
CA VAL A 107 -20.78 8.37 11.47
C VAL A 107 -19.84 8.26 10.28
N LYS A 108 -18.73 9.01 10.28
CA LYS A 108 -17.65 8.84 9.31
C LYS A 108 -16.43 8.22 9.94
N ALA A 109 -15.83 7.29 9.21
CA ALA A 109 -14.68 6.56 9.67
C ALA A 109 -13.76 6.16 8.51
N TYR A 110 -12.49 5.94 8.85
CA TYR A 110 -11.53 5.28 7.96
C TYR A 110 -11.54 3.77 8.21
N LEU A 111 -11.55 2.99 7.14
CA LEU A 111 -11.52 1.52 7.18
C LEU A 111 -10.51 0.98 6.16
N PRO A 112 -9.46 0.26 6.60
CA PRO A 112 -8.57 -0.43 5.67
C PRO A 112 -9.33 -1.41 4.77
N VAL A 113 -9.07 -1.39 3.47
CA VAL A 113 -9.82 -2.23 2.50
C VAL A 113 -9.65 -3.72 2.81
N ALA A 114 -8.48 -4.15 3.27
CA ALA A 114 -8.21 -5.52 3.67
C ALA A 114 -9.13 -6.01 4.82
N GLU A 115 -9.60 -5.09 5.67
CA GLU A 115 -10.47 -5.39 6.81
C GLU A 115 -11.97 -5.32 6.43
N SER A 116 -12.29 -4.72 5.28
CA SER A 116 -13.67 -4.51 4.82
C SER A 116 -14.41 -5.80 4.44
N PHE A 117 -13.69 -6.90 4.22
CA PHE A 117 -14.31 -8.19 3.93
C PHE A 117 -15.15 -8.64 5.13
N GLY A 118 -16.45 -8.88 4.89
CA GLY A 118 -17.43 -9.22 5.94
C GLY A 118 -17.93 -8.03 6.77
N PHE A 119 -17.40 -6.82 6.57
CA PHE A 119 -17.76 -5.63 7.36
C PHE A 119 -19.27 -5.36 7.40
N THR A 120 -19.95 -5.42 6.25
CA THR A 120 -21.40 -5.19 6.19
C THR A 120 -22.20 -6.22 6.98
N ALA A 121 -21.75 -7.49 7.00
CA ALA A 121 -22.42 -8.55 7.76
C ALA A 121 -22.20 -8.37 9.27
N ASP A 122 -20.97 -8.07 9.69
CA ASP A 122 -20.61 -7.78 11.08
C ASP A 122 -21.38 -6.57 11.60
N LEU A 123 -21.45 -5.50 10.80
CA LEU A 123 -22.18 -4.28 11.12
C LEU A 123 -23.69 -4.55 11.23
N ARG A 124 -24.27 -5.29 10.29
CA ARG A 124 -25.68 -5.67 10.31
C ARG A 124 -26.02 -6.48 11.56
N SER A 125 -25.18 -7.44 11.93
CA SER A 125 -25.38 -8.26 13.13
C SER A 125 -25.31 -7.42 14.41
N ALA A 126 -24.31 -6.54 14.54
CA ALA A 126 -24.11 -5.72 15.72
C ALA A 126 -25.17 -4.61 15.91
N THR A 127 -25.85 -4.22 14.83
CA THR A 127 -26.84 -3.11 14.83
C THR A 127 -28.27 -3.60 14.58
N SER A 128 -28.51 -4.91 14.64
CA SER A 128 -29.81 -5.53 14.32
C SER A 128 -30.36 -5.09 12.94
N GLY A 129 -29.46 -4.81 12.00
CA GLY A 129 -29.77 -4.37 10.64
C GLY A 129 -30.18 -2.91 10.48
N GLN A 130 -29.94 -2.06 11.50
CA GLN A 130 -30.33 -0.66 11.49
C GLN A 130 -29.24 0.30 11.03
N ALA A 131 -28.01 -0.19 10.78
CA ALA A 131 -26.94 0.62 10.22
C ALA A 131 -26.72 0.34 8.72
N PHE A 132 -26.54 1.42 7.96
CA PHE A 132 -26.33 1.37 6.51
C PHE A 132 -24.99 2.00 6.15
N PRO A 133 -23.97 1.19 5.80
CA PRO A 133 -22.65 1.70 5.43
C PRO A 133 -22.58 2.04 3.93
N GLN A 134 -21.88 3.12 3.61
CA GLN A 134 -21.42 3.45 2.27
C GLN A 134 -19.90 3.62 2.31
N CYS A 135 -19.18 2.95 1.41
CA CYS A 135 -17.72 2.99 1.34
C CYS A 135 -17.29 3.60 0.02
N VAL A 136 -16.36 4.55 0.07
CA VAL A 136 -15.67 5.10 -1.10
C VAL A 136 -14.17 5.09 -0.85
N PHE A 137 -13.37 4.85 -1.89
CA PHE A 137 -11.92 4.99 -1.77
C PHE A 137 -11.59 6.43 -1.35
N ASP A 138 -10.74 6.57 -0.32
CA ASP A 138 -10.35 7.87 0.20
C ASP A 138 -8.87 8.14 -0.09
N HIS A 139 -7.97 7.33 0.47
CA HIS A 139 -6.53 7.52 0.32
C HIS A 139 -5.73 6.22 0.42
N TRP A 140 -4.44 6.35 0.15
CA TRP A 140 -3.44 5.31 0.43
C TRP A 140 -2.73 5.65 1.73
N GLN A 141 -2.67 4.70 2.64
CA GLN A 141 -2.03 4.84 3.93
C GLN A 141 -0.76 4.00 3.99
N VAL A 142 0.31 4.53 4.60
CA VAL A 142 1.54 3.78 4.81
C VAL A 142 1.30 2.68 5.83
N LEU A 143 1.55 1.44 5.44
CA LEU A 143 1.62 0.31 6.37
C LEU A 143 2.88 0.46 7.23
N GLN A 144 2.67 0.50 8.54
CA GLN A 144 3.76 0.55 9.50
C GLN A 144 4.47 -0.81 9.52
N GLY A 145 5.81 -0.76 9.49
CA GLY A 145 6.65 -1.96 9.52
C GLY A 145 7.75 -1.94 8.46
N ASN A 146 8.53 -3.02 8.39
CA ASN A 146 9.63 -3.18 7.46
C ASN A 146 9.47 -4.46 6.62
N PRO A 147 9.37 -4.36 5.27
CA PRO A 147 9.23 -5.52 4.40
C PRO A 147 10.48 -6.39 4.29
N TYR A 148 11.58 -6.04 4.96
CA TYR A 148 12.82 -6.81 5.01
C TYR A 148 13.13 -7.38 6.40
N ASP A 149 12.36 -7.03 7.43
CA ASP A 149 12.58 -7.52 8.79
C ASP A 149 11.88 -8.88 9.00
N PRO A 150 12.61 -9.96 9.33
CA PRO A 150 12.03 -11.28 9.59
C PRO A 150 11.05 -11.35 10.76
N THR A 151 11.12 -10.39 11.69
CA THR A 151 10.25 -10.35 12.87
C THR A 151 8.93 -9.60 12.61
N ASP A 152 8.84 -8.90 11.48
CA ASP A 152 7.70 -8.08 11.13
C ASP A 152 6.69 -8.84 10.27
N LYS A 153 5.40 -8.72 10.60
CA LYS A 153 4.28 -9.33 9.86
C LYS A 153 4.18 -8.79 8.43
N ILE A 154 4.70 -7.59 8.15
CA ILE A 154 4.74 -7.05 6.78
C ILE A 154 5.53 -7.96 5.85
N LEU A 155 6.60 -8.62 6.32
CA LEU A 155 7.36 -9.56 5.49
C LEU A 155 6.50 -10.76 5.08
N GLU A 156 5.60 -11.25 5.94
CA GLU A 156 4.69 -12.35 5.60
C GLU A 156 3.75 -11.97 4.46
N ILE A 157 3.22 -10.74 4.48
CA ILE A 157 2.38 -10.20 3.39
C ILE A 157 3.18 -10.13 2.09
N VAL A 158 4.41 -9.61 2.15
CA VAL A 158 5.32 -9.54 0.99
C VAL A 158 5.58 -10.93 0.43
N ARG A 159 5.94 -11.90 1.27
CA ARG A 159 6.18 -13.29 0.87
C ARG A 159 4.96 -13.91 0.22
N ALA A 160 3.77 -13.72 0.78
CA ALA A 160 2.53 -14.23 0.21
C ALA A 160 2.26 -13.64 -1.19
N ILE A 161 2.46 -12.34 -1.39
CA ILE A 161 2.32 -11.68 -2.70
C ILE A 161 3.34 -12.25 -3.69
N ARG A 162 4.60 -12.40 -3.27
CA ARG A 162 5.69 -12.91 -4.11
C ARG A 162 5.44 -14.35 -4.54
N THR A 163 5.05 -15.23 -3.62
CA THR A 163 4.67 -16.60 -3.93
C THR A 163 3.50 -16.65 -4.91
N ARG A 164 2.45 -15.84 -4.70
CA ARG A 164 1.30 -15.76 -5.63
C ARG A 164 1.71 -15.31 -7.04
N LYS A 165 2.70 -14.41 -7.14
CA LYS A 165 3.22 -13.91 -8.42
C LYS A 165 4.30 -14.82 -9.04
N GLY A 166 4.68 -15.92 -8.39
CA GLY A 166 5.75 -16.81 -8.87
C GLY A 166 7.16 -16.21 -8.73
N LEU A 167 7.33 -15.21 -7.87
CA LEU A 167 8.63 -14.61 -7.56
C LEU A 167 9.37 -15.43 -6.51
N LYS A 168 10.70 -15.24 -6.40
CA LYS A 168 11.47 -15.78 -5.26
C LYS A 168 10.84 -15.30 -3.95
N VAL A 169 10.58 -16.21 -3.02
CA VAL A 169 9.78 -15.93 -1.80
C VAL A 169 10.28 -14.71 -1.04
N ASP A 170 11.58 -14.64 -0.76
CA ASP A 170 12.16 -13.47 -0.08
C ASP A 170 12.44 -12.33 -1.06
N PRO A 171 12.22 -11.07 -0.64
CA PRO A 171 12.60 -9.91 -1.44
C PRO A 171 14.11 -9.89 -1.66
N PRO A 172 14.59 -9.41 -2.82
CA PRO A 172 16.01 -9.37 -3.11
C PRO A 172 16.73 -8.39 -2.18
N SER A 173 17.94 -8.75 -1.73
CA SER A 173 18.80 -7.89 -0.93
C SER A 173 19.49 -6.84 -1.80
N LEU A 174 20.07 -5.82 -1.14
CA LEU A 174 20.84 -4.77 -1.81
C LEU A 174 22.00 -5.32 -2.64
N ASP A 175 22.67 -6.38 -2.17
CA ASP A 175 23.84 -6.97 -2.84
C ASP A 175 23.52 -7.48 -4.25
N ASN A 176 22.24 -7.75 -4.55
CA ASN A 176 21.82 -8.13 -5.89
C ASN A 176 21.89 -6.98 -6.90
N PHE A 177 21.95 -5.73 -6.44
CA PHE A 177 21.84 -4.52 -7.26
C PHE A 177 22.98 -3.52 -7.06
N TYR A 178 23.83 -3.73 -6.05
CA TYR A 178 24.94 -2.85 -5.75
C TYR A 178 26.26 -3.47 -6.23
N ASP A 179 26.79 -2.93 -7.32
CA ASP A 179 28.06 -3.35 -7.89
C ASP A 179 29.19 -2.49 -7.27
N LYS A 180 30.09 -3.11 -6.51
CA LYS A 180 31.28 -2.44 -5.96
C LYS A 180 32.35 -2.30 -7.05
N LEU A 181 32.97 -1.12 -7.13
CA LEU A 181 34.15 -0.86 -7.95
C LEU A 181 35.40 -1.54 -7.37
#